data_AF-A0A2G9TXX5-F1
#
_entry.id   AF-A0A2G9TXX5-F1
#
_cell.length_a   1.000
_cell.length_b   1.000
_cell.length_c   1.000
_cell.angle_alpha   90.00
_cell.angle_beta   90.00
_cell.angle_gamma   90.00
#
_symmetry.space_group_name_H-M   'P 1'
#
loop_
_entity.id
_entity.type
_entity.pdbx_description
1 polymer ?
#
loop_
_entity_poly.entity_id
_entity_poly.type
_entity_poly.pdbx_seq_one_letter_code
_entity_poly.pdbx_strand_id
1 'polypeptide(L)'
;MLAITTFLFVVLVCSYAEAGYGCPRSLTQSDRTRTIFLDFHNEVRRNISLGKQPNKQGFLGPAKNMYELVCKQSSFFAGGDHSTSLLTAKSPCSYFRSNLLITR
;
A
#
# COMPACT_ATOMS: atom_id res chain seq x y z
N MET A 1 -9.24 39.89 12.65
CA MET A 1 -7.78 39.76 12.45
C MET A 1 -7.24 38.44 13.02
N LEU A 2 -7.46 38.11 14.30
CA LEU A 2 -7.02 36.84 14.94
C LEU A 2 -7.70 35.55 14.42
N ALA A 3 -8.96 35.64 13.94
CA ALA A 3 -9.67 34.49 13.38
C ALA A 3 -9.18 34.08 11.98
N ILE A 4 -8.65 35.05 11.21
CA ILE A 4 -8.17 34.81 9.85
C ILE A 4 -6.79 34.16 9.89
N THR A 5 -5.92 34.62 10.80
CA THR A 5 -4.59 34.05 10.99
C THR A 5 -4.64 32.60 11.49
N THR A 6 -5.56 32.28 12.41
CA THR A 6 -5.77 30.91 12.90
C THR A 6 -6.33 29.98 11.83
N PHE A 7 -7.29 30.46 11.03
CA PHE A 7 -7.86 29.68 9.92
C PHE A 7 -6.81 29.35 8.84
N LEU A 8 -5.94 30.31 8.50
CA LEU A 8 -4.82 30.10 7.58
C LEU A 8 -3.78 29.12 8.14
N PHE A 9 -3.51 29.17 9.44
CA PHE A 9 -2.58 28.25 10.09
C PHE A 9 -3.10 26.81 10.08
N VAL A 10 -4.41 26.60 10.29
CA VAL A 10 -5.04 25.27 10.21
C VAL A 10 -4.97 24.71 8.79
N VAL A 11 -5.27 25.51 7.76
CA VAL A 11 -5.18 25.07 6.36
C VAL A 11 -3.74 24.72 5.97
N LEU A 12 -2.75 25.48 6.48
CA LEU A 12 -1.34 25.23 6.24
C LEU A 12 -0.81 23.96 6.95
N VAL A 13 -1.30 23.64 8.15
CA VAL A 13 -0.86 22.45 8.89
C VAL A 13 -1.59 21.19 8.40
N CYS A 14 -2.85 21.29 7.97
CA CYS A 14 -3.61 20.14 7.45
C CYS A 14 -3.13 19.67 6.07
N SER A 15 -2.52 20.52 5.26
CA SER A 15 -1.99 20.16 3.93
C SER A 15 -0.69 19.36 3.98
N TYR A 16 -0.01 19.30 5.14
CA TYR A 16 1.25 18.58 5.35
C TYR A 16 1.08 17.17 5.93
N ALA A 17 -0.15 16.68 6.04
CA ALA A 17 -0.41 15.28 6.38
C ALA A 17 -0.07 14.39 5.18
N GLU A 18 1.22 14.12 4.97
CA GLU A 18 1.69 13.09 4.05
C GLU A 18 1.02 11.76 4.43
N ALA A 19 0.38 11.11 3.46
CA ALA A 19 -0.23 9.80 3.62
C ALA A 19 0.85 8.72 3.75
N GLY A 20 1.59 8.73 4.84
CA GLY A 20 2.55 7.68 5.19
C GLY A 20 1.82 6.38 5.51
N TYR A 21 2.53 5.25 5.42
CA TYR A 21 1.99 3.91 5.71
C TYR A 21 1.55 3.69 7.17
N GLY A 22 1.68 4.71 8.03
CA GLY A 22 1.35 4.65 9.46
C GLY A 22 2.24 3.69 10.25
N CYS A 23 3.42 3.38 9.72
CA CYS A 23 4.35 2.42 10.30
C CYS A 23 5.23 3.07 11.38
N PRO A 24 5.41 2.44 12.56
CA PRO A 24 6.39 2.92 13.53
C PRO A 24 7.80 2.80 12.94
N ARG A 25 8.68 3.74 13.30
CA ARG A 25 10.10 3.76 12.87
C ARG A 25 10.91 2.55 13.37
N SER A 26 10.34 1.71 14.22
CA SER A 26 10.93 0.48 14.76
C SER A 26 10.96 -0.68 13.76
N LEU A 27 10.27 -0.56 12.62
CA LEU A 27 10.37 -1.57 11.56
C LEU A 27 11.65 -1.34 10.75
N THR A 28 12.43 -2.40 10.54
CA THR A 28 13.69 -2.40 9.77
C THR A 28 13.52 -1.94 8.31
N GLN A 29 12.28 -1.81 7.82
CA GLN A 29 12.01 -1.44 6.44
C GLN A 29 11.59 0.02 6.25
N SER A 30 12.14 0.65 5.20
CA SER A 30 11.75 1.98 4.72
C SER A 30 10.41 1.99 4.00
N ASP A 31 9.75 3.16 4.00
CA ASP A 31 8.53 3.40 3.24
C ASP A 31 8.74 3.32 1.73
N ARG A 32 9.94 3.66 1.24
CA ARG A 32 10.30 3.46 -0.17
C ARG A 32 10.16 2.01 -0.59
N THR A 33 10.66 1.09 0.23
CA THR A 33 10.53 -0.34 -0.05
C THR A 33 9.06 -0.77 -0.01
N ARG A 34 8.24 -0.22 0.90
CA ARG A 34 6.79 -0.47 0.95
C ARG A 34 6.10 -0.05 -0.33
N THR A 35 6.44 1.14 -0.85
CA THR A 35 5.92 1.67 -2.12
C THR A 35 6.25 0.76 -3.29
N ILE A 36 7.52 0.34 -3.43
CA ILE A 36 7.94 -0.55 -4.52
C ILE A 36 7.10 -1.84 -4.54
N PHE A 37 6.92 -2.45 -3.37
CA PHE A 37 6.12 -3.67 -3.28
C PHE A 37 4.64 -3.40 -3.57
N LEU A 38 4.06 -2.33 -3.03
CA LEU A 38 2.65 -2.00 -3.25
C LEU A 38 2.35 -1.73 -4.73
N ASP A 39 3.18 -0.92 -5.37
CA ASP A 39 3.05 -0.54 -6.78
C ASP A 39 3.15 -1.77 -7.68
N PHE A 40 4.14 -2.64 -7.42
CA PHE A 40 4.29 -3.88 -8.15
C PHE A 40 3.03 -4.77 -8.07
N HIS A 41 2.45 -4.92 -6.88
CA HIS A 41 1.23 -5.72 -6.74
C HIS A 41 0.05 -5.09 -7.49
N ASN A 42 -0.12 -3.78 -7.40
CA ASN A 42 -1.20 -3.07 -8.08
C ASN A 42 -1.04 -3.11 -9.60
N GLU A 43 0.18 -3.02 -10.12
CA GLU A 43 0.47 -3.16 -11.55
C GLU A 43 0.11 -4.56 -12.06
N VAL A 44 0.55 -5.61 -11.37
CA VAL A 44 0.22 -7.00 -11.77
C VAL A 44 -1.29 -7.22 -11.73
N ARG A 45 -1.97 -6.76 -10.68
CA ARG A 45 -3.44 -6.86 -10.57
C ARG A 45 -4.14 -6.12 -11.71
N ARG A 46 -3.61 -4.97 -12.14
CA ARG A 46 -4.09 -4.22 -13.31
C ARG A 46 -3.90 -4.97 -14.61
N ASN A 47 -2.74 -5.58 -14.80
CA ASN A 47 -2.47 -6.36 -16.01
C ASN A 47 -3.37 -7.59 -16.08
N ILE A 48 -3.67 -8.24 -14.94
CA ILE A 48 -4.62 -9.35 -14.87
C ILE A 48 -6.04 -8.88 -15.18
N SER A 49 -6.49 -7.74 -14.63
CA SER A 49 -7.85 -7.26 -14.90
C SER A 49 -8.06 -6.90 -16.37
N LEU A 50 -7.01 -6.40 -17.04
CA LEU A 50 -7.00 -6.12 -18.48
C LEU A 50 -6.73 -7.35 -19.38
N GLY A 51 -6.43 -8.52 -18.83
CA GLY A 51 -6.10 -9.71 -19.64
C GLY A 51 -4.73 -9.66 -20.30
N LYS A 52 -3.81 -8.83 -19.80
CA LYS A 52 -2.48 -8.59 -20.39
C LYS A 52 -1.33 -9.25 -19.62
N GLN A 53 -1.61 -9.86 -18.47
CA GLN A 53 -0.57 -10.48 -17.66
C GLN A 53 -0.13 -11.80 -18.28
N PRO A 54 1.15 -11.97 -18.68
CA PRO A 54 1.61 -13.20 -19.29
C PRO A 54 1.56 -14.37 -18.29
N ASN A 55 1.19 -15.54 -18.80
CA ASN A 55 1.27 -16.81 -18.07
C ASN A 55 2.23 -17.76 -18.79
N LYS A 56 2.54 -18.92 -18.17
CA LYS A 56 3.31 -19.99 -18.83
C LYS A 56 2.74 -20.36 -20.20
N GLN A 57 1.42 -20.25 -20.37
CA GLN A 57 0.73 -20.36 -21.66
C GLN A 57 -0.35 -19.26 -21.73
N GLY A 58 -0.29 -18.43 -22.78
CA GLY A 58 -1.26 -17.35 -22.98
C GLY A 58 -1.18 -16.22 -21.94
N PHE A 59 -2.33 -15.59 -21.67
CA PHE A 59 -2.46 -14.46 -20.74
C PHE A 59 -3.50 -14.75 -19.65
N LEU A 60 -3.28 -14.22 -18.44
CA LEU A 60 -4.25 -14.26 -17.35
C LEU A 60 -5.25 -13.11 -17.51
N GLY A 61 -6.54 -13.44 -17.42
CA GLY A 61 -7.66 -12.50 -17.45
C GLY A 61 -8.51 -12.57 -18.72
N PRO A 62 -9.40 -11.59 -18.96
CA PRO A 62 -9.68 -10.43 -18.10
C PRO A 62 -10.38 -10.80 -16.79
N ALA A 63 -10.19 -9.99 -15.74
CA ALA A 63 -10.78 -10.22 -14.42
C ALA A 63 -11.62 -9.02 -13.98
N LYS A 64 -12.90 -9.27 -13.66
CA LYS A 64 -13.80 -8.27 -13.06
C LYS A 64 -13.59 -8.18 -11.55
N ASN A 65 -13.95 -7.04 -10.95
CA ASN A 65 -13.88 -6.82 -9.50
C ASN A 65 -12.46 -6.92 -8.93
N MET A 66 -11.46 -6.46 -9.68
CA MET A 66 -10.08 -6.35 -9.20
C MET A 66 -9.86 -4.99 -8.53
N TYR A 67 -9.71 -5.00 -7.21
CA TYR A 67 -9.56 -3.80 -6.40
C TYR A 67 -8.11 -3.48 -6.11
N GLU A 68 -7.82 -2.21 -5.88
CA GLU A 68 -6.49 -1.74 -5.52
C GLU A 68 -6.12 -2.24 -4.13
N LEU A 69 -4.84 -2.49 -3.90
CA LEU A 69 -4.32 -2.77 -2.58
C LEU A 69 -3.84 -1.47 -1.95
N VAL A 70 -4.04 -1.37 -0.65
CA VAL A 70 -3.42 -0.36 0.19
C VAL A 70 -2.54 -1.06 1.22
N CYS A 71 -1.33 -0.57 1.41
CA CYS A 71 -0.50 -1.00 2.53
C CYS A 71 -1.00 -0.30 3.79
N LYS A 72 -1.33 -1.08 4.82
CA LYS A 72 -1.50 -0.56 6.17
C LYS A 72 -0.66 -1.37 7.15
N GLN A 73 -0.20 -0.70 8.19
CA GLN A 73 0.28 -1.40 9.37
C GLN A 73 -0.88 -2.18 9.98
N SER A 74 -0.76 -3.50 10.12
CA SER A 74 -1.68 -4.23 10.99
C SER A 74 -1.04 -4.45 12.34
N SER A 75 -1.84 -4.25 13.40
CA SER A 75 -1.46 -4.46 14.80
C SER A 75 -1.05 -5.90 15.10
N PHE A 76 -1.35 -6.83 14.19
CA PHE A 76 -0.93 -8.23 14.25
C PHE A 76 0.59 -8.43 14.06
N PHE A 77 1.30 -7.45 13.49
CA PHE A 77 2.76 -7.50 13.31
C PHE A 77 3.53 -6.68 14.36
N ALA A 78 2.86 -6.23 15.43
CA ALA A 78 3.53 -5.57 16.56
C ALA A 78 4.25 -6.57 17.50
N GLY A 79 4.30 -7.85 17.15
CA GLY A 79 5.20 -8.83 17.76
C GLY A 79 6.39 -9.05 16.84
N GLY A 80 7.57 -8.58 17.25
CA GLY A 80 8.82 -9.04 16.66
C GLY A 80 8.99 -10.52 17.01
N ASP A 81 8.55 -11.41 16.12
CA ASP A 81 8.93 -12.80 16.18
C ASP A 81 10.31 -12.95 15.53
N HIS A 82 11.26 -13.38 16.37
CA HIS A 82 12.62 -13.75 16.02
C HIS A 82 12.62 -15.05 15.19
N SER A 83 11.89 -15.05 14.08
CA SER A 83 11.86 -16.15 13.11
C SER A 83 12.48 -15.66 11.82
N THR A 84 13.80 -15.52 11.86
CA THR A 84 14.70 -15.74 10.72
C THR A 84 14.51 -17.16 10.17
N SER A 85 13.35 -17.44 9.59
CA SER A 85 13.22 -18.53 8.63
C SER A 85 13.44 -17.93 7.26
N LEU A 86 14.56 -18.26 6.63
CA LEU A 86 15.02 -17.85 5.29
C LEU A 86 14.02 -18.13 4.14
N LEU A 87 12.79 -18.55 4.46
CA LEU A 87 11.79 -19.12 3.54
C LEU A 87 10.43 -18.41 3.58
N THR A 88 10.23 -17.41 4.43
CA THR A 88 9.03 -16.56 4.33
C THR A 88 9.46 -15.10 4.28
N ALA A 89 9.52 -14.54 3.07
CA ALA A 89 9.54 -13.10 2.88
C ALA A 89 8.20 -12.55 3.41
N LYS A 90 8.12 -12.32 4.73
CA LYS A 90 6.93 -11.77 5.37
C LYS A 90 6.78 -10.36 4.82
N SER A 91 5.70 -10.12 4.08
CA SER A 91 5.54 -8.88 3.33
C SER A 91 5.59 -7.69 4.29
N PRO A 92 6.26 -6.59 3.90
CA PRO A 92 6.55 -5.48 4.81
C PRO A 92 5.37 -4.55 5.11
N CYS A 93 4.21 -4.98 4.64
CA CYS A 93 2.93 -4.34 4.61
C CYS A 93 1.89 -5.45 4.65
N SER A 94 0.87 -5.28 5.48
CA SER A 94 -0.36 -6.03 5.29
C SER A 94 -1.13 -5.37 4.15
N TYR A 95 -1.36 -6.12 3.07
CA TYR A 95 -2.13 -5.62 1.93
C TYR A 95 -3.62 -5.73 2.25
N PHE A 96 -4.30 -4.59 2.30
CA PHE A 96 -5.73 -4.53 2.46
C PHE A 96 -6.38 -4.19 1.12
N ARG A 97 -7.55 -4.80 0.87
CA ARG A 97 -8.39 -4.43 -0.27
C ARG A 97 -8.92 -3.02 -0.07
N SER A 98 -8.69 -2.15 -1.05
CA SER A 98 -9.32 -0.83 -1.12
C SER A 98 -10.73 -0.94 -1.71
N ASN A 99 -11.49 0.15 -1.63
CA ASN A 99 -12.78 0.28 -2.29
C ASN A 99 -12.64 0.74 -3.76
N LEU A 100 -11.43 1.01 -4.23
CA LEU A 100 -11.17 1.47 -5.59
C LEU A 100 -10.95 0.26 -6.52
N LEU A 101 -11.65 0.23 -7.65
CA LEU A 101 -11.39 -0.72 -8.73
C LEU A 101 -10.16 -0.27 -9.52
N ILE A 102 -9.22 -1.18 -9.77
CA ILE A 102 -7.99 -0.94 -10.54
C ILE A 102 -8.31 -0.65 -12.02
N THR A 103 -9.41 -1.19 -12.51
CA THR A 103 -9.94 -0.92 -13.85
C THR A 103 -11.39 -0.49 -13.72
N ARG A 104 -11.65 0.80 -13.95
CA ARG A 104 -12.96 1.32 -14.34
C ARG A 104 -13.11 1.22 -15.85
#